data_AF-A0A7S3CKX1-F1
#
_entry.id   AF-A0A7S3CKX1-F1
#
_cell.length_a   1.000
_cell.length_b   1.000
_cell.length_c   1.000
_cell.angle_alpha   90.00
_cell.angle_beta   90.00
_cell.angle_gamma   90.00
#
_symmetry.space_group_name_H-M   'P 1'
#
loop_
_entity.id
_entity.type
_entity.pdbx_description
1 polymer ?
#
loop_
_entity_poly.entity_id
_entity_poly.type
_entity_poly.pdbx_seq_one_letter_code
_entity_poly.pdbx_strand_id
1 'polypeptide(L)'
;KFRGSKFRGVSKNKSKWQMMIMINQKKVYIGAIKSENEAARLYDHVAIISQGLNAKTNFDYNTIKIKQILSEYDLDQCFNQADGAFVNPEAPSGFYAFNLVNKMDNAGVKLNLEGKIDRNQIDPQALSLQNPYFRSAASQ
;
A
#
# COMPACT_ATOMS: atom_id res chain seq x y z
N LYS A 1 0.22 -7.32 -28.05
CA LYS A 1 -1.19 -7.67 -27.71
C LYS A 1 -1.30 -7.71 -26.19
N PHE A 2 -1.89 -6.70 -25.54
CA PHE A 2 -2.08 -6.66 -24.09
C PHE A 2 -3.02 -7.79 -23.67
N ARG A 3 -2.52 -8.83 -22.97
CA ARG A 3 -3.37 -9.86 -22.38
C ARG A 3 -3.94 -9.33 -21.06
N GLY A 4 -5.02 -8.55 -21.14
CA GLY A 4 -5.99 -8.43 -20.04
C GLY A 4 -6.22 -7.07 -19.39
N SER A 5 -5.39 -6.04 -19.61
CA SER A 5 -5.61 -4.67 -19.09
C SER A 5 -4.75 -3.65 -19.86
N LYS A 6 -5.13 -2.37 -19.82
CA LYS A 6 -4.26 -1.26 -20.26
C LYS A 6 -3.23 -0.84 -19.21
N PHE A 7 -3.44 -1.21 -17.95
CA PHE A 7 -2.57 -0.84 -16.83
C PHE A 7 -1.52 -1.92 -16.58
N ARG A 8 -0.33 -1.48 -16.19
CA ARG A 8 0.78 -2.36 -15.82
C ARG A 8 0.43 -3.18 -14.59
N GLY A 9 0.79 -4.46 -14.65
CA GLY A 9 0.57 -5.40 -13.57
C GLY A 9 -0.88 -5.81 -13.38
N VAL A 10 -1.84 -5.21 -14.10
CA VAL A 10 -3.26 -5.53 -13.95
C VAL A 10 -3.66 -6.60 -14.95
N SER A 11 -4.48 -7.54 -14.50
CA SER A 11 -5.11 -8.54 -15.36
C SER A 11 -6.48 -8.93 -14.82
N LYS A 12 -7.30 -9.56 -15.65
CA LYS A 12 -8.59 -10.10 -15.25
C LYS A 12 -8.55 -11.62 -15.29
N ASN A 13 -8.92 -12.26 -14.19
CA ASN A 13 -9.09 -13.70 -14.10
C ASN A 13 -10.58 -14.02 -13.95
N LYS A 14 -11.18 -14.62 -14.99
CA LYS A 14 -12.64 -14.80 -15.12
C LYS A 14 -13.37 -13.46 -14.93
N SER A 15 -14.08 -13.30 -13.82
CA SER A 15 -14.84 -12.09 -13.47
C SER A 15 -14.09 -11.15 -12.53
N LYS A 16 -12.94 -11.55 -11.97
CA LYS A 16 -12.26 -10.81 -10.90
C LYS A 16 -11.02 -10.09 -11.43
N TRP A 17 -10.88 -8.81 -11.08
CA TRP A 17 -9.65 -8.07 -11.34
C TRP A 17 -8.57 -8.47 -10.34
N GLN A 18 -7.33 -8.45 -10.81
CA GLN A 18 -6.16 -8.71 -10.01
C GLN A 18 -4.99 -7.84 -10.45
N MET A 19 -4.07 -7.58 -9.53
CA MET A 19 -2.76 -7.02 -9.84
C MET A 19 -1.65 -8.03 -9.53
N MET A 20 -0.53 -7.89 -10.24
CA MET A 20 0.68 -8.67 -10.09
C MET A 20 1.88 -7.73 -10.10
N ILE A 21 2.77 -7.89 -9.12
CA ILE A 21 4.03 -7.15 -9.04
C ILE A 21 5.19 -8.09 -8.69
N MET A 22 6.37 -7.78 -9.22
CA MET A 22 7.62 -8.45 -8.88
C MET A 22 8.29 -7.71 -7.74
N ILE A 23 8.48 -8.37 -6.60
CA ILE A 23 9.20 -7.85 -5.43
C ILE A 23 10.22 -8.89 -5.02
N ASN A 24 11.50 -8.51 -4.91
CA ASN A 24 12.60 -9.43 -4.57
C ASN A 24 12.58 -10.72 -5.41
N GLN A 25 12.38 -10.58 -6.73
CA GLN A 25 12.27 -11.68 -7.70
C GLN A 25 11.08 -12.64 -7.49
N LYS A 26 10.18 -12.35 -6.54
CA LYS A 26 8.95 -13.12 -6.31
C LYS A 26 7.75 -12.41 -6.93
N LYS A 27 6.84 -13.20 -7.51
CA LYS A 27 5.56 -12.73 -8.03
C LYS A 27 4.56 -12.64 -6.89
N VAL A 28 4.06 -11.44 -6.63
CA VAL A 28 2.96 -11.21 -5.69
C VAL A 28 1.70 -10.94 -6.50
N TYR A 29 0.64 -11.71 -6.23
CA TYR A 29 -0.67 -11.55 -6.87
C TYR A 29 -1.71 -11.12 -5.85
N ILE A 30 -2.54 -10.14 -6.22
CA ILE A 30 -3.66 -9.69 -5.40
C ILE A 30 -4.89 -9.64 -6.28
N GLY A 31 -5.79 -10.58 -6.07
CA GLY A 31 -7.05 -10.69 -6.80
C GLY A 31 -8.28 -10.29 -5.99
N ALA A 32 -9.45 -10.53 -6.59
CA ALA A 32 -10.77 -10.17 -6.05
C ALA A 32 -11.00 -8.66 -5.91
N ILE A 33 -10.38 -7.88 -6.80
CA ILE A 33 -10.54 -6.43 -6.86
C ILE A 33 -11.78 -6.10 -7.71
N LYS A 34 -12.54 -5.07 -7.32
CA LYS A 34 -13.84 -4.77 -7.93
C LYS A 34 -13.69 -4.17 -9.32
N SER A 35 -12.67 -3.34 -9.54
CA SER A 35 -12.44 -2.67 -10.82
C SER A 35 -10.99 -2.71 -11.30
N GLU A 36 -10.81 -2.51 -12.60
CA GLU A 36 -9.51 -2.41 -13.25
C GLU A 36 -8.68 -1.23 -12.69
N ASN A 37 -9.31 -0.06 -12.55
CA ASN A 37 -8.67 1.15 -12.01
C ASN A 37 -8.24 1.00 -10.56
N GLU A 38 -9.05 0.33 -9.73
CA GLU A 38 -8.71 0.02 -8.35
C GLU A 38 -7.51 -0.93 -8.29
N ALA A 39 -7.46 -1.94 -9.16
CA ALA A 39 -6.30 -2.83 -9.26
C ALA A 39 -5.03 -2.08 -9.69
N ALA A 40 -5.15 -1.11 -10.59
CA ALA A 40 -4.04 -0.25 -11.01
C ALA A 40 -3.55 0.67 -9.89
N ARG A 41 -4.47 1.29 -9.14
CA ARG A 41 -4.12 2.12 -7.97
C ARG A 41 -3.44 1.30 -6.88
N LEU A 42 -3.93 0.08 -6.64
CA LEU A 42 -3.31 -0.83 -5.70
C LEU A 42 -1.89 -1.18 -6.14
N TYR A 43 -1.69 -1.52 -7.42
CA TYR A 43 -0.36 -1.75 -7.99
C TYR A 43 0.57 -0.55 -7.72
N ASP A 44 0.11 0.68 -7.95
CA ASP A 44 0.92 1.88 -7.78
C ASP A 44 1.32 2.12 -6.32
N HIS A 45 0.40 1.93 -5.38
CA HIS A 45 0.73 2.00 -3.95
C HIS A 45 1.82 1.00 -3.59
N VAL A 46 1.71 -0.24 -4.06
CA VAL A 46 2.72 -1.26 -3.77
C VAL A 46 4.06 -0.96 -4.42
N ALA A 47 4.04 -0.47 -5.66
CA ALA A 47 5.25 -0.05 -6.35
C ALA A 47 5.94 1.10 -5.59
N ILE A 48 5.17 2.08 -5.09
CA ILE A 48 5.65 3.18 -4.26
C ILE A 48 6.29 2.64 -2.98
N ILE A 49 5.59 1.81 -2.20
CA ILE A 49 6.14 1.25 -0.96
C ILE A 49 7.41 0.41 -1.25
N SER A 50 7.43 -0.29 -2.38
CA SER A 50 8.56 -1.14 -2.77
C SER A 50 9.75 -0.39 -3.37
N GLN A 51 9.56 0.75 -4.04
CA GLN A 51 10.60 1.42 -4.84
C GLN A 51 10.82 2.90 -4.47
N GLY A 52 10.02 3.44 -3.55
CA GLY A 52 10.08 4.83 -3.11
C GLY A 52 9.72 5.82 -4.23
N LEU A 53 10.45 6.93 -4.30
CA LEU A 53 10.27 7.99 -5.30
C LEU A 53 10.51 7.55 -6.75
N ASN A 54 11.25 6.46 -6.94
CA ASN A 54 11.57 5.92 -8.27
C ASN A 54 10.54 4.90 -8.76
N ALA A 55 9.44 4.74 -8.03
CA ALA A 55 8.38 3.82 -8.40
C ALA A 55 7.82 4.19 -9.77
N LYS A 56 7.86 3.23 -10.69
CA LYS A 56 7.06 3.33 -11.90
C LYS A 56 5.61 3.17 -11.47
N THR A 57 4.73 4.10 -11.82
CA THR A 57 3.28 4.09 -11.53
C THR A 57 2.44 4.08 -12.82
N ASN A 58 1.15 3.79 -12.71
CA ASN A 58 0.15 3.87 -13.77
C ASN A 58 -0.55 5.24 -13.79
N PHE A 59 -0.63 5.90 -12.64
CA PHE A 59 -1.14 7.25 -12.46
C PHE A 59 -0.03 8.21 -12.02
N ASP A 60 -0.30 9.51 -12.14
CA ASP A 60 0.64 10.55 -11.71
C ASP A 60 0.54 10.76 -10.20
N TYR A 61 1.69 10.64 -9.53
CA TYR A 61 1.83 10.93 -8.11
C TYR A 61 2.92 11.99 -7.94
N ASN A 62 2.59 13.09 -7.27
CA ASN A 62 3.61 14.06 -6.88
C ASN A 62 4.40 13.56 -5.65
N THR A 63 5.55 14.20 -5.39
CA THR A 63 6.44 13.85 -4.29
C THR A 63 5.73 13.86 -2.93
N ILE A 64 4.83 14.82 -2.71
CA ILE A 64 4.07 14.94 -1.46
C ILE A 64 3.20 13.70 -1.25
N LYS A 65 2.47 13.27 -2.28
CA LYS A 65 1.59 12.11 -2.21
C LYS A 65 2.37 10.80 -2.06
N ILE A 66 3.52 10.67 -2.72
CA ILE A 66 4.41 9.52 -2.55
C ILE A 66 4.90 9.43 -1.12
N LYS A 67 5.40 10.54 -0.55
CA LYS A 67 5.84 10.60 0.85
C LYS A 67 4.69 10.23 1.79
N GLN A 68 3.50 10.77 1.57
CA GLN A 68 2.31 10.42 2.35
C GLN A 68 2.03 8.91 2.34
N ILE A 69 2.01 8.26 1.15
CA ILE A 69 1.78 6.81 1.04
C ILE A 69 2.85 6.00 1.80
N LEU A 70 4.11 6.41 1.68
CA LEU A 70 5.22 5.74 2.37
C LEU A 70 5.12 5.89 3.88
N SER A 71 4.79 7.09 4.37
CA SER A 71 4.59 7.35 5.80
C SER A 71 3.39 6.59 6.36
N GLU A 72 2.27 6.56 5.64
CA GLU A 72 1.09 5.77 6.03
C GLU A 72 1.43 4.29 6.21
N TYR A 73 2.22 3.71 5.30
CA TYR A 73 2.64 2.31 5.42
C TYR A 73 3.60 2.07 6.59
N ASP A 74 4.57 2.97 6.84
CA ASP A 74 5.51 2.82 7.97
C ASP A 74 4.75 2.87 9.31
N LEU A 75 3.77 3.79 9.42
CA LEU A 75 2.87 3.86 10.58
C LEU A 75 2.11 2.55 10.79
N ASP A 76 1.50 1.98 9.74
CA ASP A 76 0.80 0.70 9.84
C ASP A 76 1.73 -0.42 10.35
N GLN A 77 3.00 -0.46 9.93
CA GLN A 77 3.96 -1.45 10.44
C GLN A 77 4.30 -1.24 11.92
N CYS A 78 4.46 0.01 12.35
CA CYS A 78 4.72 0.35 13.75
C CYS A 78 3.55 0.02 14.68
N PHE A 79 2.30 0.30 14.27
CA PHE A 79 1.11 0.04 15.08
C PHE A 79 0.73 -1.45 15.15
N ASN A 80 1.01 -2.24 14.11
CA ASN A 80 0.84 -3.69 14.18
C ASN A 80 1.84 -4.36 15.17
N GLN A 81 2.91 -3.67 15.57
CA GLN A 81 3.86 -4.13 16.59
C GLN A 81 3.57 -3.60 18.00
N ALA A 82 2.72 -2.57 18.14
CA ALA A 82 2.44 -1.91 19.40
C ALA A 82 0.91 -1.90 19.69
N ASP A 83 0.49 -2.80 20.58
CA ASP A 83 -0.73 -2.70 21.40
C ASP A 83 -2.07 -2.37 20.73
N GLY A 84 -2.47 -3.17 19.73
CA GLY A 84 -3.90 -3.34 19.41
C GLY A 84 -4.64 -2.11 18.87
N ALA A 85 -3.93 -1.10 18.37
CA ALA A 85 -4.54 0.03 17.68
C ALA A 85 -5.10 -0.42 16.31
N PHE A 86 -6.42 -0.41 16.16
CA PHE A 86 -7.10 -0.82 14.93
C PHE A 86 -7.13 0.33 13.92
N VAL A 87 -6.47 0.15 12.78
CA VAL A 87 -6.71 0.98 11.59
C VAL A 87 -8.17 0.80 11.17
N ASN A 88 -8.91 1.90 11.00
CA ASN A 88 -10.32 1.82 10.62
C ASN A 88 -10.48 1.00 9.32
N PRO A 89 -11.20 -0.14 9.33
CA PRO A 89 -11.37 -0.99 8.15
C PRO A 89 -12.13 -0.30 7.00
N GLU A 90 -12.77 0.85 7.26
CA GLU A 90 -13.44 1.68 6.25
C GLU A 90 -12.52 2.69 5.57
N ALA A 91 -11.26 2.81 6.01
CA ALA A 91 -10.27 3.63 5.34
C ALA A 91 -9.96 3.02 3.96
N PRO A 92 -10.07 3.79 2.86
CA PRO A 92 -9.65 3.32 1.55
C PRO A 92 -8.20 2.82 1.57
N SER A 93 -7.30 3.47 2.32
CA SER A 93 -5.91 3.04 2.49
C SER A 93 -5.75 1.81 3.40
N GLY A 94 -6.46 1.75 4.54
CA GLY A 94 -6.34 0.70 5.55
C GLY A 94 -6.82 -0.68 5.09
N PHE A 95 -7.90 -0.75 4.29
CA PHE A 95 -8.37 -2.02 3.73
C PHE A 95 -7.40 -2.62 2.72
N TYR A 96 -6.72 -1.77 1.93
CA TYR A 96 -5.73 -2.22 0.96
C TYR A 96 -4.39 -2.57 1.63
N ALA A 97 -3.91 -1.77 2.58
CA ALA A 97 -2.63 -1.99 3.25
C ALA A 97 -2.62 -3.25 4.12
N PHE A 98 -3.65 -3.49 4.94
CA PHE A 98 -3.68 -4.64 5.85
C PHE A 98 -3.77 -5.99 5.12
N ASN A 99 -4.65 -6.08 4.10
CA ASN A 99 -4.77 -7.29 3.29
C ASN A 99 -3.54 -7.53 2.39
N LEU A 100 -2.83 -6.45 2.05
CA LEU A 100 -1.61 -6.48 1.26
C LEU A 100 -0.43 -7.03 2.05
N VAL A 101 -0.18 -6.46 3.24
CA VAL A 101 0.91 -6.87 4.15
C VAL A 101 0.77 -8.35 4.50
N ASN A 102 -0.43 -8.78 4.92
CA ASN A 102 -0.67 -10.17 5.27
C ASN A 102 -0.44 -11.13 4.08
N LYS A 103 -0.83 -10.77 2.86
CA LYS A 103 -0.58 -11.62 1.68
C LYS A 103 0.89 -11.63 1.27
N MET A 104 1.61 -10.52 1.44
CA MET A 104 3.04 -10.43 1.16
C MET A 104 3.85 -11.24 2.18
N ASP A 105 3.54 -11.13 3.46
CA ASP A 105 4.21 -11.89 4.52
C ASP A 105 3.98 -13.39 4.36
N ASN A 106 2.74 -13.81 4.06
CA ASN A 106 2.44 -15.22 3.73
C ASN A 106 3.17 -15.70 2.46
N ALA A 107 3.50 -14.81 1.52
CA ALA A 107 4.32 -15.13 0.35
C ALA A 107 5.84 -15.08 0.64
N GLY A 108 6.23 -14.80 1.90
CA GLY A 108 7.61 -14.59 2.30
C GLY A 108 8.25 -13.40 1.57
N VAL A 109 7.47 -12.36 1.28
CA VAL A 109 7.89 -11.11 0.65
C VAL A 109 7.85 -10.02 1.72
N LYS A 110 9.02 -9.58 2.17
CA LYS A 110 9.14 -8.43 3.07
C LYS A 110 9.50 -7.17 2.29
N LEU A 111 8.74 -6.10 2.51
CA LEU A 111 9.05 -4.78 1.98
C LEU A 111 10.01 -4.08 2.96
N ASN A 112 11.19 -3.69 2.49
CA ASN A 112 12.12 -2.87 3.28
C ASN A 112 11.88 -1.38 2.96
N LEU A 113 11.58 -0.55 3.97
CA LEU A 113 11.46 0.90 3.83
C LEU A 113 12.75 1.67 4.15
N GLU A 114 13.80 1.02 4.66
CA GLU A 114 15.06 1.67 5.00
C GLU A 114 15.65 2.44 3.82
N GLY A 115 16.01 3.70 4.08
CA GLY A 115 16.57 4.61 3.07
C GLY A 115 15.56 5.11 2.02
N LYS A 116 14.29 4.68 2.06
CA LYS A 116 13.23 5.17 1.16
C LYS A 116 12.45 6.35 1.70
N ILE A 117 12.48 6.52 3.02
CA ILE A 117 11.90 7.65 3.76
C ILE A 117 12.91 8.16 4.78
N ASP A 118 12.97 9.48 4.95
CA ASP A 118 13.64 10.08 6.11
C ASP A 118 12.65 10.10 7.27
N ARG A 119 12.81 9.15 8.20
CA ARG A 119 11.93 9.01 9.37
C ARG A 119 11.96 10.22 10.29
N ASN A 120 13.02 11.04 10.26
CA ASN A 120 13.11 12.26 11.06
C ASN A 120 12.28 13.41 10.47
N GLN A 121 11.84 13.30 9.21
CA GLN A 121 10.94 14.26 8.55
C GLN A 121 9.48 13.84 8.62
N ILE A 122 9.19 12.67 9.19
CA ILE A 122 7.83 12.17 9.39
C ILE A 122 7.44 12.57 10.81
N ASP A 123 6.51 13.51 10.94
CA ASP A 123 5.82 13.74 12.21
C ASP A 123 4.61 12.80 12.28
N PRO A 124 4.67 11.72 13.10
CA PRO A 124 3.58 10.76 13.21
C PRO A 124 2.30 11.38 13.76
N GLN A 125 2.41 12.42 14.58
CA GLN A 125 1.28 13.12 15.19
C GLN A 125 0.65 14.09 14.19
N ALA A 126 1.43 14.80 13.39
CA ALA A 126 0.86 15.63 12.31
C ALA A 126 0.13 14.79 11.25
N LEU A 127 0.65 13.60 10.94
CA LEU A 127 0.02 12.69 9.98
C LEU A 127 -1.23 12.01 10.56
N SER A 128 -1.24 11.67 11.85
CA SER A 128 -2.44 11.15 12.52
C SER A 128 -3.56 12.18 12.56
N LEU A 129 -3.24 13.46 12.82
CA LEU A 129 -4.20 14.57 12.82
C LEU A 129 -4.77 14.89 11.43
N GLN A 130 -3.98 14.67 10.37
CA GLN A 130 -4.42 14.85 8.98
C GLN A 130 -5.12 13.62 8.39
N ASN A 131 -5.06 12.47 9.07
CA ASN A 131 -5.66 11.23 8.62
C ASN A 131 -7.01 11.02 9.33
N PRO A 132 -8.15 11.27 8.65
CA PRO A 132 -9.49 11.14 9.26
C PRO A 132 -9.84 9.70 9.66
N TYR A 133 -9.00 8.73 9.31
CA TYR A 133 -9.18 7.31 9.60
C TYR A 133 -8.35 6.81 10.79
N PHE A 134 -7.50 7.66 11.37
CA PHE A 134 -6.74 7.33 12.57
C PHE A 134 -7.62 7.57 13.81
N ARG A 135 -7.86 6.52 14.61
CA ARG A 135 -8.49 6.65 15.94
C ARG A 135 -7.46 6.30 17.01
N SER A 136 -7.21 7.24 17.91
CA SER A 136 -6.45 7.02 19.13
C SER A 136 -7.14 5.95 19.99
N ALA A 137 -6.40 4.95 20.46
CA ALA A 137 -6.88 3.99 21.46
C ALA A 137 -7.17 4.63 22.84
N ALA A 138 -6.74 5.88 23.05
CA ALA A 138 -6.86 6.59 24.33
C ALA A 138 -8.16 7.41 24.48
N SER A 139 -9.30 6.84 24.08
CA SER A 139 -10.62 7.40 24.41
C SER A 139 -11.60 6.29 24.78
N GLN A 140 -11.36 5.65 25.92
CA GLN A 140 -12.39 5.08 26.79
C GLN A 140 -12.12 5.54 28.21
#